data_AF-A0ABD6Z5K3-F1
#
_entry.id   AF-A0ABD6Z5K3-F1
#
_cell.length_a   1.000
_cell.length_b   1.000
_cell.length_c   1.000
_cell.angle_alpha   90.00
_cell.angle_beta   90.00
_cell.angle_gamma   90.00
#
_symmetry.space_group_name_H-M   'P 1'
#
loop_
_entity.id
_entity.type
_entity.pdbx_description
1 polymer ?
#
loop_
_entity_poly.entity_id
_entity_poly.type
_entity_poly.pdbx_seq_one_letter_code
_entity_poly.pdbx_strand_id
1 'polypeptide(L)'
;MRVADYNNNLDRLLKKISRTDILVIDDFLLTNTTEQEQKYLMEVFEIRSREKSLILCSQMTSVEWHKKLGGGAIADAILDRAVSKSYKIFLEGESLRKIK
;
A
#
# COMPACT_ATOMS: atom_id res chain seq x y z
N MET A 1 4.03 2.56 10.60
CA MET A 1 2.93 3.50 10.91
C MET A 1 2.49 3.37 12.36
N ARG A 2 1.84 2.27 12.79
CA ARG A 2 1.40 2.06 14.19
C ARG A 2 2.45 2.38 15.27
N VAL A 3 3.66 1.80 15.16
CA VAL A 3 4.76 2.05 16.13
C VAL A 3 5.18 3.53 16.12
N ALA A 4 5.20 4.16 14.95
CA ALA A 4 5.55 5.57 14.84
C ALA A 4 4.47 6.45 15.47
N ASP A 5 3.19 6.13 15.25
CA ASP A 5 2.06 6.85 15.84
C ASP A 5 2.05 6.72 17.37
N TYR A 6 2.18 5.49 17.88
CA TYR A 6 2.32 5.24 19.32
C TYR A 6 3.46 6.04 19.96
N ASN A 7 4.57 6.21 19.22
CA ASN A 7 5.74 6.97 19.68
C ASN A 7 5.67 8.48 19.32
N ASN A 8 4.52 9.02 18.90
CA ASN A 8 4.36 10.42 18.46
C ASN A 8 5.36 10.87 17.38
N ASN A 9 5.76 9.94 16.52
CA ASN A 9 6.75 10.13 15.45
C ASN A 9 6.14 9.92 14.04
N LEU A 10 4.81 9.87 13.93
CA LEU A 10 4.12 9.64 12.66
C LEU A 10 4.47 10.70 11.62
N ASP A 11 4.40 11.98 11.97
CA ASP A 11 4.74 13.09 11.07
C ASP A 11 6.17 12.99 10.53
N ARG A 12 7.11 12.57 11.38
CA ARG A 12 8.51 12.38 10.98
C ARG A 12 8.64 11.25 9.98
N LEU A 13 7.92 10.14 10.19
CA LEU A 13 7.87 9.03 9.25
C LEU A 13 7.23 9.45 7.92
N LEU A 14 6.10 10.16 7.94
CA LEU A 14 5.42 10.66 6.75
C LEU A 14 6.30 11.61 5.95
N LYS A 15 7.01 12.53 6.61
CA LYS A 15 8.02 13.41 5.97
C LYS A 15 9.14 12.60 5.32
N LYS A 16 9.61 11.53 5.98
CA LYS A 16 10.61 10.63 5.40
C LYS A 16 10.06 9.94 4.15
N ILE A 17 8.85 9.39 4.22
CA ILE A 17 8.18 8.73 3.10
C ILE A 17 7.98 9.69 1.91
N SER A 18 7.54 10.91 2.16
CA SER A 18 7.35 11.95 1.14
C SER A 18 8.64 12.24 0.36
N ARG A 19 9.79 12.28 1.04
CA ARG A 19 11.09 12.57 0.42
C ARG A 19 11.70 11.37 -0.30
N THR A 20 11.18 10.16 -0.09
CA THR A 20 11.70 8.95 -0.74
C THR A 20 11.30 8.92 -2.21
N ASP A 21 12.28 8.79 -3.11
CA ASP A 21 12.03 8.75 -4.56
C ASP A 21 11.20 7.51 -4.96
N ILE A 22 11.54 6.34 -4.42
CA ILE A 22 10.82 5.09 -4.68
C ILE A 22 10.46 4.44 -3.34
N LEU A 23 9.15 4.32 -3.09
CA LEU A 23 8.64 3.55 -1.96
C LEU A 23 8.19 2.18 -2.46
N VAL A 24 8.66 1.11 -1.83
CA VAL A 24 8.23 -0.27 -2.09
C VAL A 24 7.45 -0.78 -0.89
N ILE A 25 6.27 -1.35 -1.14
CA ILE A 25 5.48 -2.05 -0.14
C ILE A 25 5.35 -3.50 -0.59
N ASP A 26 5.98 -4.39 0.16
CA ASP A 26 5.91 -5.83 -0.06
C ASP A 26 4.73 -6.45 0.69
N ASP A 27 4.26 -7.62 0.24
CA ASP A 27 3.10 -8.35 0.78
C ASP A 27 1.86 -7.47 1.02
N PHE A 28 1.60 -6.53 0.10
CA PHE A 28 0.55 -5.54 0.22
C PHE A 28 -0.82 -6.20 0.36
N LEU A 29 -1.53 -5.86 1.45
CA LEU A 29 -2.84 -6.39 1.80
C LEU A 29 -2.88 -7.92 1.83
N LEU A 30 -1.88 -8.56 2.43
CA LEU A 30 -1.96 -9.99 2.71
C LEU A 30 -3.10 -10.31 3.69
N THR A 31 -3.33 -9.46 4.69
CA THR A 31 -4.39 -9.57 5.70
C THR A 31 -5.41 -8.43 5.62
N ASN A 32 -6.55 -8.59 6.29
CA ASN A 32 -7.53 -7.51 6.45
C ASN A 32 -6.91 -6.36 7.26
N THR A 33 -7.37 -5.14 6.97
CA THR A 33 -6.92 -3.91 7.64
C THR A 33 -7.95 -3.43 8.65
N THR A 34 -7.47 -2.77 9.71
CA THR A 34 -8.33 -1.97 10.58
C THR A 34 -8.58 -0.59 9.99
N GLU A 35 -9.64 0.11 10.43
CA GLU A 35 -9.93 1.48 9.97
C GLU A 35 -8.73 2.43 10.14
N GLN A 36 -8.00 2.30 11.25
CA GLN A 36 -6.81 3.11 11.50
C GLN A 36 -5.69 2.81 10.49
N GLU A 37 -5.50 1.54 10.12
CA GLU A 37 -4.54 1.19 9.06
C GLU A 37 -4.95 1.72 7.70
N GLN A 38 -6.25 1.74 7.40
CA GLN A 38 -6.76 2.32 6.16
C GLN A 38 -6.48 3.82 6.11
N LYS A 39 -6.64 4.56 7.22
CA LYS A 39 -6.27 5.98 7.31
C LYS A 39 -4.77 6.20 7.04
N TYR A 40 -3.91 5.38 7.65
CA TYR A 40 -2.47 5.42 7.37
C TYR A 40 -2.14 5.16 5.90
N LEU A 41 -2.77 4.15 5.29
CA LEU A 41 -2.60 3.87 3.87
C LEU A 41 -3.07 5.03 3.01
N MET A 42 -4.21 5.63 3.35
CA MET A 42 -4.76 6.78 2.64
C MET A 42 -3.76 7.95 2.64
N GLU A 43 -3.18 8.29 3.78
CA GLU A 43 -2.16 9.35 3.89
C GLU A 43 -0.93 9.05 3.04
N VAL A 44 -0.41 7.82 3.09
CA VAL A 44 0.72 7.41 2.27
C VAL A 44 0.37 7.55 0.79
N PHE A 45 -0.74 6.96 0.34
CA PHE A 45 -1.14 6.97 -1.07
C PHE A 45 -1.44 8.38 -1.57
N GLU A 46 -2.01 9.26 -0.74
CA GLU A 46 -2.19 10.67 -1.07
C GLU A 46 -0.85 11.36 -1.35
N ILE A 47 0.11 11.23 -0.44
CA ILE A 47 1.47 11.80 -0.58
C ILE A 47 2.18 11.21 -1.82
N ARG A 48 2.00 9.91 -2.08
CA ARG A 48 2.65 9.22 -3.21
C ARG A 48 2.06 9.60 -4.56
N SER A 49 0.73 9.62 -4.67
CA SER A 49 0.01 9.73 -5.94
C SER A 49 0.33 10.98 -6.77
N ARG A 50 0.88 12.02 -6.13
CA ARG A 50 1.14 13.32 -6.75
C ARG A 50 2.59 13.54 -7.20
N GLU A 51 3.57 12.90 -6.56
CA GLU A 51 4.96 13.37 -6.67
C GLU A 51 6.00 12.31 -7.04
N LYS A 52 5.94 11.12 -6.44
CA LYS A 52 7.02 10.12 -6.65
C LYS A 52 6.50 8.69 -6.64
N SER A 53 7.31 7.76 -7.12
CA SER A 53 6.86 6.39 -7.48
C SER A 53 6.55 5.51 -6.27
N LEU A 54 5.54 4.65 -6.43
CA LEU A 54 5.13 3.63 -5.48
C LEU A 54 5.11 2.28 -6.20
N ILE A 55 5.78 1.28 -5.62
CA ILE A 55 5.75 -0.10 -6.09
C ILE A 55 5.02 -0.92 -5.02
N LEU A 56 3.98 -1.64 -5.45
CA LEU A 56 3.21 -2.55 -4.61
C LEU A 56 3.44 -3.97 -5.10
N CYS A 57 3.91 -4.83 -4.21
CA CYS A 57 3.96 -6.27 -4.45
C CYS A 57 2.82 -6.92 -3.69
N SER A 58 2.00 -7.71 -4.37
CA SER A 58 0.88 -8.41 -3.73
C SER A 58 0.60 -9.73 -4.41
N GLN A 59 0.14 -10.69 -3.62
CA GLN A 59 -0.45 -11.94 -4.11
C GLN A 59 -1.96 -11.81 -4.35
N MET A 60 -2.54 -10.66 -3.98
CA MET A 60 -3.97 -10.39 -4.04
C MET A 60 -4.28 -9.53 -5.26
N THR A 61 -5.43 -9.78 -5.86
CA THR A 61 -6.00 -8.94 -6.92
C THR A 61 -6.53 -7.61 -6.37
N SER A 62 -6.74 -6.61 -7.24
CA SER A 62 -7.34 -5.34 -6.83
C SER A 62 -8.75 -5.49 -6.25
N VAL A 63 -9.49 -6.54 -6.66
CA VAL A 63 -10.81 -6.86 -6.09
C VAL A 63 -10.68 -7.36 -4.66
N GLU A 64 -9.66 -8.18 -4.38
CA GLU A 64 -9.37 -8.66 -3.02
C GLU A 64 -8.83 -7.54 -2.13
N TRP A 65 -8.03 -6.62 -2.68
CA TRP A 65 -7.60 -5.42 -1.98
C TRP A 65 -8.80 -4.61 -1.49
N HIS A 66 -9.80 -4.37 -2.35
CA HIS A 66 -11.03 -3.66 -1.96
C HIS A 66 -11.68 -4.31 -0.72
N LYS A 67 -11.84 -5.64 -0.76
CA LYS A 67 -12.44 -6.41 0.34
C LYS A 67 -11.60 -6.33 1.63
N LYS A 68 -10.27 -6.44 1.52
CA LYS A 68 -9.34 -6.39 2.68
C LYS A 68 -9.21 -5.00 3.28
N LEU A 69 -9.52 -3.96 2.51
CA LEU A 69 -9.69 -2.58 2.95
C LEU A 69 -11.07 -2.32 3.60
N GLY A 70 -11.90 -3.35 3.81
CA GLY A 70 -13.24 -3.20 4.37
C GLY A 70 -14.30 -2.69 3.38
N GLY A 71 -13.90 -2.40 2.14
CA GLY A 71 -14.75 -1.84 1.10
C GLY A 71 -15.17 -0.39 1.32
N GLY A 72 -16.11 0.07 0.50
CA GLY A 72 -16.70 1.40 0.59
C GLY A 72 -15.74 2.51 0.18
N ALA A 73 -16.14 3.75 0.47
CA ALA A 73 -15.51 4.94 -0.11
C ALA A 73 -14.00 5.07 0.19
N ILE A 74 -13.53 4.62 1.36
CA ILE A 74 -12.09 4.66 1.69
C ILE A 74 -11.32 3.65 0.85
N ALA A 75 -11.84 2.42 0.70
CA ALA A 75 -11.22 1.40 -0.12
C ALA A 75 -11.17 1.83 -1.60
N ASP A 76 -12.26 2.39 -2.11
CA ASP A 76 -12.33 2.97 -3.45
C ASP A 76 -11.28 4.06 -3.65
N ALA A 77 -11.20 5.02 -2.71
CA ALA A 77 -10.24 6.11 -2.78
C ALA A 77 -8.76 5.66 -2.75
N ILE A 78 -8.44 4.63 -1.96
CA ILE A 78 -7.10 4.03 -1.92
C ILE A 78 -6.81 3.32 -3.24
N LEU A 79 -7.76 2.51 -3.73
CA LEU A 79 -7.59 1.78 -4.99
C LEU A 79 -7.42 2.70 -6.18
N ASP A 80 -8.23 3.74 -6.29
CA ASP A 80 -8.11 4.71 -7.38
C ASP A 80 -6.71 5.30 -7.44
N ARG A 81 -6.13 5.67 -6.29
CA ARG A 81 -4.74 6.17 -6.24
C ARG A 81 -3.70 5.09 -6.52
N ALA A 82 -3.98 3.85 -6.11
CA ALA A 82 -3.10 2.71 -6.36
C ALA A 82 -3.03 2.36 -7.84
N VAL A 83 -4.16 2.36 -8.55
CA VAL A 83 -4.28 1.73 -9.87
C VAL A 83 -4.37 2.71 -11.03
N SER A 84 -4.91 3.93 -10.83
CA SER A 84 -5.25 4.86 -11.94
C SER A 84 -4.06 5.26 -12.82
N LYS A 85 -2.86 5.32 -12.26
CA LYS A 85 -1.61 5.65 -12.97
C LYS A 85 -0.51 4.61 -12.72
N SER A 86 -0.89 3.34 -12.75
CA SER A 86 0.00 2.22 -12.47
C SER A 86 0.30 1.37 -13.70
N TYR A 87 1.49 0.76 -13.70
CA TYR A 87 1.78 -0.38 -14.55
C TYR A 87 1.52 -1.65 -13.74
N LYS A 88 0.71 -2.56 -14.30
CA LYS A 88 0.42 -3.85 -13.68
C LYS A 88 1.28 -4.92 -14.33
N ILE A 89 2.07 -5.60 -13.51
CA ILE A 89 2.89 -6.73 -13.94
C ILE A 89 2.35 -7.96 -13.22
N PHE A 90 1.79 -8.88 -13.99
CA PHE A 90 1.33 -10.17 -13.47
C PHE A 90 2.49 -11.15 -13.55
N LEU A 91 2.84 -11.74 -12.40
CA LEU A 91 3.87 -12.76 -12.31
C LEU A 91 3.19 -14.12 -12.20
N GLU A 92 3.59 -15.04 -13.06
CA GLU A 92 3.09 -16.42 -13.11
C GLU A 92 4.26 -17.39 -13.02
N GLY A 93 3.97 -18.61 -12.58
CA GLY A 93 4.95 -19.68 -12.45
C GLY A 93 5.06 -20.25 -11.04
N GLU A 94 5.91 -21.26 -10.88
CA GLU A 94 6.12 -21.90 -9.60
C GLU A 94 6.97 -21.05 -8.65
N SER A 95 6.75 -21.24 -7.35
CA SER A 95 7.56 -20.60 -6.33
C SER A 95 9.01 -21.04 -6.43
N LEU A 96 9.90 -20.07 -6.65
CA LEU A 96 11.35 -20.29 -6.63
C LEU A 96 11.87 -20.78 -5.27
N ARG A 97 11.08 -20.65 -4.19
CA ARG A 97 11.44 -21.21 -2.87
C ARG A 97 11.45 -22.73 -2.86
N LYS A 98 10.71 -23.39 -3.77
CA LYS A 98 10.69 -24.87 -3.89
C LYS A 98 11.97 -25.42 -4.56
N ILE A 99 12.71 -24.57 -5.24
CA ILE A 99 13.93 -24.93 -6.01
C ILE A 99 15.16 -24.95 -5.09
N LYS A 100 15.02 -24.55 -3.83
CA LYS A 100 16.08 -24.53 -2.81
C LYS A 100 16.03 -25.73 -1.88
#